data_AF-A0A2H0YZ77-F1
#
_entry.id   AF-A0A2H0YZ77-F1
#
_cell.length_a   1.000
_cell.length_b   1.000
_cell.length_c   1.000
_cell.angle_alpha   90.00
_cell.angle_beta   90.00
_cell.angle_gamma   90.00
#
_symmetry.space_group_name_H-M   'P 1'
#
loop_
_entity.id
_entity.type
_entity.pdbx_description
1 polymer ?
#
loop_
_entity_poly.entity_id
_entity_poly.type
_entity_poly.pdbx_seq_one_letter_code
_entity_poly.pdbx_strand_id
1 'polypeptide(L)'
;MLVNLPGVVKEKIRIKIHDNHLIIMAKNDAGDVQKRNYILSESAAGNYYRKFKISDSINLDKIVAKYSNGQLIINLPKQEFAKPRTIEII
;
A
#
# COMPACT_ATOMS: atom_id res chain seq x y z
N MET A 1 0.64 -3.91 6.84
CA MET A 1 -0.67 -3.39 6.39
C MET A 1 -1.20 -4.27 5.27
N LEU A 2 -2.50 -4.57 5.27
CA LEU A 2 -3.18 -5.39 4.24
C LEU A 2 -4.21 -4.55 3.48
N VAL A 3 -4.27 -4.73 2.16
CA VAL A 3 -5.22 -4.05 1.29
C VAL A 3 -5.79 -5.02 0.25
N ASN A 4 -7.11 -5.09 0.15
CA ASN A 4 -7.80 -5.87 -0.88
C ASN A 4 -7.96 -5.02 -2.15
N LEU A 5 -7.41 -5.50 -3.26
CA LEU A 5 -7.46 -4.91 -4.60
C LEU A 5 -7.85 -5.98 -5.65
N PRO A 6 -8.96 -6.70 -5.48
CA PRO A 6 -9.38 -7.72 -6.44
C PRO A 6 -9.57 -7.10 -7.84
N GLY A 7 -9.15 -7.83 -8.87
CA GLY A 7 -9.26 -7.39 -10.27
C GLY A 7 -8.20 -6.37 -10.71
N VAL A 8 -7.40 -5.82 -9.80
CA VAL A 8 -6.32 -4.89 -10.17
C VAL A 8 -5.09 -5.65 -10.66
N VAL A 9 -4.60 -5.31 -11.85
CA VAL A 9 -3.31 -5.81 -12.34
C VAL A 9 -2.15 -5.09 -11.65
N LYS A 10 -1.05 -5.79 -11.39
CA LYS A 10 0.07 -5.28 -10.59
C LYS A 10 0.64 -3.97 -11.15
N GLU A 11 0.67 -3.83 -12.47
CA GLU A 11 1.19 -2.69 -13.22
C GLU A 11 0.40 -1.40 -12.95
N LYS A 12 -0.86 -1.55 -12.53
CA LYS A 12 -1.76 -0.45 -12.15
C LYS A 12 -1.72 -0.09 -10.67
N ILE A 13 -0.87 -0.74 -9.88
CA ILE A 13 -0.64 -0.39 -8.48
C ILE A 13 0.55 0.57 -8.41
N ARG A 14 0.37 1.66 -7.65
CA ARG A 14 1.42 2.63 -7.34
C ARG A 14 1.42 2.87 -5.83
N ILE A 15 2.59 2.72 -5.22
CA ILE A 15 2.81 2.95 -3.80
C ILE A 15 3.87 4.03 -3.69
N LYS A 16 3.60 5.06 -2.89
CA LYS A 16 4.54 6.17 -2.68
C LYS A 16 4.63 6.49 -1.20
N ILE A 17 5.81 6.91 -0.78
CA ILE A 17 6.03 7.62 0.49
C ILE A 17 6.29 9.08 0.14
N HIS A 18 5.54 9.99 0.74
CA HIS A 18 5.76 11.43 0.59
C HIS A 18 5.26 12.14 1.85
N ASP A 19 6.07 13.04 2.42
CA ASP A 19 5.76 13.81 3.64
C ASP A 19 5.17 12.96 4.77
N ASN A 20 5.83 11.85 5.13
CA ASN A 20 5.36 10.91 6.15
C ASN A 20 4.00 10.26 5.85
N HIS A 21 3.59 10.23 4.58
CA HIS A 21 2.39 9.53 4.16
C HIS A 21 2.71 8.37 3.23
N LEU A 22 2.15 7.20 3.56
CA LEU A 22 2.02 6.08 2.64
C LEU A 22 0.78 6.31 1.77
N ILE A 23 0.99 6.49 0.48
CA ILE A 23 -0.05 6.70 -0.52
C ILE A 23 -0.13 5.44 -1.39
N ILE A 24 -1.33 4.85 -1.44
CA ILE A 24 -1.66 3.68 -2.25
C ILE A 24 -2.65 4.13 -3.30
N MET A 25 -2.25 4.01 -4.56
CA MET A 25 -3.10 4.26 -5.71
C MET A 25 -3.20 2.99 -6.52
N ALA A 26 -4.42 2.65 -6.94
CA ALA A 26 -4.65 1.53 -7.81
C ALA A 26 -5.78 1.86 -8.78
N LYS A 27 -5.84 1.17 -9.91
CA LYS A 27 -6.97 1.30 -10.83
C LYS A 27 -7.44 -0.08 -11.25
N ASN A 28 -8.70 -0.36 -10.94
CA ASN A 28 -9.41 -1.47 -11.54
C ASN A 28 -10.15 -0.91 -12.76
N ASP A 29 -9.65 -1.18 -13.96
CA ASP A 29 -10.38 -0.78 -15.16
C ASP A 29 -11.65 -1.60 -15.28
N ALA A 30 -12.77 -0.94 -15.55
CA ALA A 30 -14.07 -1.60 -15.67
C ALA A 30 -14.13 -2.60 -16.84
N GLY A 31 -13.16 -2.63 -17.75
CA GLY A 31 -13.18 -3.52 -18.92
C GLY A 31 -14.53 -3.52 -19.65
N ASP A 32 -14.91 -4.67 -20.18
CA ASP A 32 -16.19 -4.94 -20.88
C ASP A 32 -17.45 -4.78 -19.99
N VAL A 33 -17.35 -4.28 -18.75
CA VAL A 33 -18.52 -4.00 -17.91
C VAL A 33 -19.45 -2.96 -18.55
N GLN A 34 -18.91 -2.08 -19.41
CA GLN A 34 -19.74 -1.14 -20.18
C GLN A 34 -20.36 -1.75 -21.45
N LYS A 35 -19.94 -2.95 -21.88
CA LYS A 35 -20.39 -3.59 -23.13
C LYS A 35 -21.38 -4.73 -22.94
N ARG A 36 -21.76 -5.04 -21.69
CA ARG A 36 -22.71 -6.13 -21.38
C ARG A 36 -23.93 -5.57 -20.66
N ASN A 37 -25.11 -6.12 -20.96
CA ASN A 37 -26.34 -5.84 -20.21
C ASN A 37 -26.31 -6.65 -18.91
N TYR A 38 -25.76 -6.06 -17.84
CA TYR A 38 -25.82 -6.66 -16.51
C TYR A 38 -27.23 -6.55 -15.94
N ILE A 39 -27.73 -7.64 -15.34
CA ILE A 39 -28.92 -7.60 -14.48
C ILE A 39 -28.56 -7.00 -13.11
N LEU A 40 -27.36 -7.34 -12.58
CA LEU A 40 -26.81 -6.82 -11.33
C LEU A 40 -25.27 -6.85 -11.37
N SER A 41 -24.63 -5.81 -10.83
CA SER A 41 -23.18 -5.75 -10.62
C SER A 41 -22.88 -5.10 -9.27
N GLU A 42 -22.32 -5.87 -8.34
CA GLU A 42 -21.99 -5.41 -6.98
C GLU A 42 -20.51 -5.03 -6.83
N SER A 43 -19.69 -5.42 -7.82
CA SER A 43 -18.26 -5.11 -7.84
C SER A 43 -18.01 -3.78 -8.54
N ALA A 44 -17.52 -2.80 -7.78
CA ALA A 44 -17.15 -1.51 -8.33
C ALA A 44 -15.80 -1.60 -9.07
N ALA A 45 -15.80 -1.24 -10.34
CA ALA A 45 -14.59 -0.83 -11.03
C ALA A 45 -14.30 0.64 -10.71
N GLY A 46 -13.02 1.03 -10.65
CA GLY A 46 -12.68 2.41 -10.36
C GLY A 46 -11.27 2.64 -9.84
N ASN A 47 -11.03 3.91 -9.53
CA ASN A 47 -9.79 4.38 -8.94
C ASN A 47 -9.80 4.13 -7.43
N TYR A 48 -8.75 3.49 -6.94
CA TYR A 48 -8.47 3.32 -5.53
C TYR A 48 -7.43 4.37 -5.12
N TYR A 49 -7.74 5.14 -4.07
CA TYR A 49 -6.80 6.06 -3.47
C TYR A 49 -6.92 5.99 -1.94
N ARG A 50 -5.82 5.70 -1.26
CA ARG A 50 -5.73 5.84 0.20
C ARG A 50 -4.40 6.47 0.60
N LYS A 51 -4.46 7.33 1.60
CA LYS A 51 -3.32 8.04 2.18
C LYS A 51 -3.31 7.80 3.68
N PHE A 52 -2.22 7.23 4.19
CA PHE A 52 -2.03 6.93 5.61
C PHE A 52 -0.85 7.71 6.14
N LYS A 53 -1.03 8.43 7.25
CA LYS A 53 0.10 8.99 7.99
C LYS A 53 0.87 7.84 8.64
N ILE A 54 2.19 7.82 8.46
CA ILE A 54 3.09 6.84 9.06
C ILE A 54 4.02 7.54 10.07
N SER A 55 4.41 6.84 11.12
CA SER A 55 5.29 7.35 12.16
C SER A 55 6.72 7.52 11.66
N ASP A 56 7.45 8.49 12.21
CA ASP A 56 8.90 8.65 12.01
C ASP A 56 9.72 7.44 12.48
N SER A 57 9.13 6.60 13.34
CA SER A 57 9.77 5.35 13.79
C SER A 57 9.82 4.26 12.72
N ILE A 58 9.29 4.47 11.52
CA ILE A 58 9.37 3.49 10.42
C ILE A 58 10.71 3.62 9.69
N ASN A 59 11.35 2.47 9.42
CA ASN A 59 12.53 2.42 8.56
C ASN A 59 12.07 2.40 7.10
N LEU A 60 12.17 3.56 6.43
CA LEU A 60 11.68 3.74 5.06
C LEU A 60 12.45 2.91 4.04
N ASP A 61 13.76 2.72 4.24
CA ASP A 61 14.64 1.96 3.34
C ASP A 61 14.33 0.46 3.31
N LYS A 62 13.70 -0.05 4.38
CA LYS A 62 13.33 -1.47 4.53
C LYS A 62 11.85 -1.74 4.23
N ILE A 63 11.11 -0.78 3.69
CA ILE A 63 9.72 -1.01 3.28
C ILE A 63 9.71 -1.96 2.09
N VAL A 64 8.90 -3.02 2.20
CA VAL A 64 8.68 -3.97 1.10
C VAL A 64 7.20 -4.19 0.88
N ALA A 65 6.81 -4.42 -0.37
CA ALA A 65 5.44 -4.70 -0.76
C ALA A 65 5.38 -5.99 -1.57
N LYS A 66 4.36 -6.82 -1.31
CA LYS A 66 4.02 -8.02 -2.06
C LYS A 66 2.59 -7.95 -2.53
N TYR A 67 2.33 -8.37 -3.75
CA TYR A 67 0.98 -8.43 -4.31
C TYR A 67 0.73 -9.81 -4.90
N SER A 68 -0.32 -10.47 -4.43
CA SER A 68 -0.72 -11.81 -4.88
C SER A 68 -2.20 -12.00 -4.65
N ASN A 69 -2.89 -12.69 -5.56
CA ASN A 69 -4.29 -13.10 -5.42
C ASN A 69 -5.23 -11.94 -5.03
N GLY A 70 -5.06 -10.76 -5.64
CA GLY A 70 -5.91 -9.60 -5.35
C GLY A 70 -5.61 -8.92 -4.01
N GLN A 71 -4.54 -9.30 -3.30
CA GLN A 71 -4.18 -8.73 -2.01
C GLN A 71 -2.79 -8.09 -2.04
N LEU A 72 -2.72 -6.84 -1.60
CA LEU A 72 -1.48 -6.08 -1.42
C LEU A 72 -1.09 -6.08 0.07
N ILE A 73 0.12 -6.55 0.33
CA ILE A 73 0.74 -6.60 1.67
C ILE A 73 1.91 -5.63 1.68
N ILE A 74 1.87 -4.65 2.58
CA ILE A 74 2.95 -3.67 2.78
C ILE A 74 3.54 -3.88 4.17
N ASN A 75 4.84 -4.19 4.21
CA ASN A 75 5.60 -4.30 5.45
C ASN A 75 6.23 -2.95 5.79
N LEU A 76 5.94 -2.43 6.99
CA LEU A 76 6.45 -1.17 7.50
C LEU A 76 7.28 -1.47 8.76
N PRO A 77 8.55 -1.88 8.61
CA PRO A 77 9.38 -2.21 9.74
C PRO A 77 9.68 -0.96 10.57
N LYS A 78 9.71 -1.11 11.89
CA LYS A 78 10.20 -0.06 12.77
C LYS A 78 11.73 0.05 12.67
N GLN A 79 12.26 1.23 12.92
CA GLN A 79 13.68 1.46 13.12
C GLN A 79 14.14 0.68 14.35
N GLU A 80 15.35 0.13 14.27
CA GLU A 80 16.04 -0.39 15.44
C GLU A 80 16.58 0.81 16.21
N PHE A 81 15.95 1.12 17.35
CA PHE A 81 16.52 2.10 18.27
C PHE A 81 17.75 1.48 18.95
N ALA A 82 18.86 2.21 18.93
CA ALA A 82 20.03 1.80 19.69
C ALA A 82 19.65 1.63 21.17
N LYS A 83 20.03 0.51 21.76
CA LYS A 83 19.94 0.34 23.22
C LYS A 83 20.77 1.46 23.87
N PRO A 84 20.34 2.01 25.02
CA PRO A 84 21.09 3.05 25.71
C PRO A 84 22.55 2.60 25.92
N ARG A 85 23.49 3.48 25.59
CA ARG A 85 24.93 3.26 25.78
C ARG A 85 25.46 4.21 26.84
N THR A 86 26.29 3.70 27.74
CA THR A 86 27.02 4.52 28.71
C THR A 86 28.21 5.16 28.00
N ILE A 87 28.43 6.46 28.22
CA ILE A 87 29.60 7.18 27.72
C ILE A 87 30.52 7.37 28.93
N GLU A 88 31.73 6.83 28.87
CA GLU A 88 32.76 7.07 29.88
C GLU A 88 33.45 8.42 29.59
N ILE A 89 33.71 9.19 30.66
CA ILE A 89 34.43 10.46 30.60
C ILE A 89 35.93 10.13 30.69
N ILE A 90 36.72 10.66 29.74
CA ILE A 90 38.19 10.57 29.71
C ILE A 90 38.78 11.73 30.51
#